data_AF-A0A257JPQ1-F1
#
_entry.id   AF-A0A257JPQ1-F1
#
_cell.length_a   1.000
_cell.length_b   1.000
_cell.length_c   1.000
_cell.angle_alpha   90.00
_cell.angle_beta   90.00
_cell.angle_gamma   90.00
#
_symmetry.space_group_name_H-M   'P 1'
#
loop_
_entity.id
_entity.type
_entity.pdbx_description
1 polymer ?
#
loop_
_entity_poly.entity_id
_entity_poly.type
_entity_poly.pdbx_seq_one_letter_code
_entity_poly.pdbx_strand_id
1 'polypeptide(L)'
;MLGVAMRELGIAAENIRLMLTSTDKVPNTSPTAASSGADLNGAAVRNACEILRERLRPVAAEMLGVNEAEAASLEFAADAVSVRGQAERRVAFADVCKKAYFSRVSLSTTGFYKTPGIHWDWAKGGGRPFHYFSYGASVSEVEVDGYTGMHRVRRVDIVHDVGDSLNPGIDRGQIEGGFVQGMGWLTREELKWDASVREAIRDAVANFGVPGGEVLLASPATGEAIFAAVQGRLKT
;
A
#
# COMPACT_ATOMS: atom_id res chain seq x y z
N MET A 1 -8.17 3.20 1.71
CA MET A 1 -8.23 4.54 2.34
C MET A 1 -9.65 4.92 2.72
N LEU A 2 -10.57 5.09 1.76
CA LEU A 2 -11.98 5.40 2.05
C LEU A 2 -12.60 4.44 3.08
N GLY A 3 -12.47 3.12 2.86
CA GLY A 3 -12.99 2.11 3.80
C GLY A 3 -12.39 2.21 5.21
N VAL A 4 -11.13 2.64 5.35
CA VAL A 4 -10.51 2.87 6.66
C VAL A 4 -11.18 4.07 7.33
N ALA A 5 -11.33 5.19 6.64
CA ALA A 5 -12.00 6.37 7.19
C ALA A 5 -13.47 6.08 7.56
N MET A 6 -14.20 5.34 6.72
CA MET A 6 -15.58 4.91 7.01
C MET A 6 -15.65 4.10 8.30
N ARG A 7 -14.79 3.08 8.43
CA ARG A 7 -14.74 2.21 9.61
C ARG A 7 -14.32 2.97 10.86
N GLU A 8 -13.31 3.82 10.75
CA GLU A 8 -12.74 4.51 11.91
C GLU A 8 -13.63 5.63 12.43
N LEU A 9 -14.29 6.39 11.55
CA LEU A 9 -15.23 7.47 11.92
C LEU A 9 -16.68 7.01 12.05
N GLY A 10 -17.01 5.81 11.58
CA GLY A 10 -18.36 5.24 11.65
C GLY A 10 -19.37 5.93 10.72
N ILE A 11 -18.91 6.50 9.61
CA ILE A 11 -19.74 7.28 8.67
C ILE A 11 -19.81 6.63 7.28
N ALA A 12 -20.89 6.90 6.55
CA ALA A 12 -21.12 6.41 5.21
C ALA A 12 -20.10 7.00 4.19
N ALA A 13 -19.88 6.27 3.10
CA ALA A 13 -18.95 6.66 2.04
C ALA A 13 -19.30 8.02 1.40
N GLU A 14 -20.59 8.33 1.27
CA GLU A 14 -21.10 9.61 0.74
C GLU A 14 -20.69 10.83 1.59
N ASN A 15 -20.40 10.61 2.87
CA ASN A 15 -19.93 11.64 3.79
C ASN A 15 -18.40 11.82 3.75
N ILE A 16 -17.68 11.05 2.94
CA ILE A 16 -16.23 11.13 2.80
C ILE A 16 -15.85 11.46 1.37
N ARG A 17 -15.17 12.59 1.20
CA ARG A 17 -14.59 12.99 -0.07
C ARG A 17 -13.09 12.73 -0.09
N LEU A 18 -12.65 11.86 -1.01
CA LEU A 18 -11.22 11.71 -1.31
C LEU A 18 -10.74 12.91 -2.13
N MET A 19 -9.59 13.44 -1.75
CA MET A 19 -8.89 14.49 -2.49
C MET A 19 -7.71 13.89 -3.25
N LEU A 20 -7.34 14.51 -4.37
CA LEU A 20 -6.13 14.15 -5.10
C LEU A 20 -4.89 14.36 -4.21
N THR A 21 -3.91 13.49 -4.39
CA THR A 21 -2.60 13.61 -3.72
C THR A 21 -1.95 14.92 -4.10
N SER A 22 -1.46 15.66 -3.10
CA SER A 22 -0.83 16.96 -3.28
C SER A 22 0.23 17.19 -2.21
N THR A 23 1.42 17.63 -2.64
CA THR A 23 2.60 17.76 -1.78
C THR A 23 2.53 18.93 -0.79
N ASP A 24 1.68 19.91 -1.07
CA ASP A 24 1.34 21.00 -0.16
C ASP A 24 0.46 20.54 1.02
N LYS A 25 -0.26 19.41 0.87
CA LYS A 25 -1.12 18.83 1.92
C LYS A 25 -0.43 17.74 2.72
N VAL A 26 0.27 16.84 2.04
CA VAL A 26 1.01 15.73 2.67
C VAL A 26 2.46 15.80 2.18
N PRO A 27 3.37 16.39 2.95
CA PRO A 27 4.76 16.56 2.54
C PRO A 27 5.56 15.26 2.69
N ASN A 28 6.64 15.15 1.92
CA ASN A 28 7.68 14.12 2.08
C ASN A 28 7.18 12.66 1.98
N THR A 29 6.15 12.41 1.17
CA THR A 29 5.62 11.05 0.95
C THR A 29 6.63 10.18 0.21
N SER A 30 6.78 8.93 0.66
CA SER A 30 7.49 7.90 -0.09
C SER A 30 6.72 7.47 -1.35
N PRO A 31 7.38 6.88 -2.36
CA PRO A 31 6.69 6.35 -3.53
C PRO A 31 5.68 5.25 -3.14
N THR A 32 4.59 5.13 -3.92
CA THR A 32 3.66 4.00 -3.80
C THR A 32 4.29 2.77 -4.44
N ALA A 33 5.05 2.03 -3.62
CA ALA A 33 5.81 0.86 -4.03
C ALA A 33 5.90 -0.15 -2.87
N ALA A 34 6.55 -1.30 -3.13
CA ALA A 34 6.78 -2.36 -2.14
C ALA A 34 5.49 -2.87 -1.46
N SER A 35 4.36 -2.78 -2.14
CA SER A 35 3.03 -3.12 -1.61
C SER A 35 2.65 -2.41 -0.30
N SER A 36 3.34 -1.31 0.03
CA SER A 36 3.22 -0.62 1.33
C SER A 36 2.15 0.48 1.37
N GLY A 37 1.53 0.78 0.22
CA GLY A 37 0.61 1.90 0.06
C GLY A 37 -0.62 1.80 0.99
N ALA A 38 -1.26 0.63 1.06
CA ALA A 38 -2.41 0.42 1.92
C ALA A 38 -2.03 0.44 3.41
N ASP A 39 -0.93 -0.23 3.78
CA ASP A 39 -0.45 -0.32 5.16
C ASP A 39 -0.09 1.05 5.74
N LEU A 40 0.82 1.76 5.08
CA LEU A 40 1.36 3.01 5.60
C LEU A 40 0.28 4.10 5.63
N ASN A 41 -0.39 4.32 4.49
CA ASN A 41 -1.40 5.37 4.40
C ASN A 41 -2.67 4.98 5.15
N GLY A 42 -3.02 3.71 5.22
CA GLY A 42 -4.17 3.22 5.99
C GLY A 42 -3.98 3.48 7.47
N ALA A 43 -2.80 3.14 8.01
CA ALA A 43 -2.46 3.43 9.41
C ALA A 43 -2.38 4.95 9.68
N ALA A 44 -1.85 5.74 8.75
CA ALA A 44 -1.82 7.21 8.89
C ALA A 44 -3.24 7.82 8.88
N VAL A 45 -4.12 7.36 7.99
CA VAL A 45 -5.54 7.77 7.95
C VAL A 45 -6.25 7.36 9.24
N ARG A 46 -6.03 6.14 9.71
CA ARG A 46 -6.57 5.66 10.99
C ARG A 46 -6.12 6.56 12.14
N ASN A 47 -4.83 6.88 12.23
CA ASN A 47 -4.31 7.79 13.24
C ASN A 47 -4.98 9.17 13.21
N ALA A 48 -5.19 9.75 12.02
CA ALA A 48 -5.94 11.01 11.88
C ALA A 48 -7.40 10.87 12.39
N CYS A 49 -8.07 9.77 12.05
CA CYS A 49 -9.44 9.52 12.48
C CYS A 49 -9.54 9.31 14.00
N GLU A 50 -8.58 8.61 14.61
CA GLU A 50 -8.49 8.42 16.05
C GLU A 50 -8.36 9.75 16.79
N ILE A 51 -7.45 10.63 16.34
CA ILE A 51 -7.28 11.97 16.93
C ILE A 51 -8.56 12.79 16.82
N LEU A 52 -9.26 12.75 15.67
CA LEU A 52 -10.55 13.44 15.53
C LEU A 52 -11.60 12.88 16.49
N ARG A 53 -11.68 11.56 16.62
CA ARG A 53 -12.61 10.91 17.55
C ARG A 53 -12.33 11.26 19.00
N GLU A 54 -11.07 11.34 19.40
CA GLU A 54 -10.68 11.77 20.75
C GLU A 54 -11.17 13.20 21.04
N ARG A 55 -11.10 14.10 20.05
CA ARG A 55 -11.62 15.47 20.18
C ARG A 55 -13.15 15.54 20.20
N LEU A 56 -13.81 14.70 19.41
CA LEU A 56 -15.28 14.68 19.29
C LEU A 56 -15.96 13.95 20.46
N ARG A 57 -15.27 13.00 21.11
CA ARG A 57 -15.83 12.15 22.16
C ARG A 57 -16.35 12.94 23.38
N PRO A 58 -15.61 13.93 23.94
CA PRO A 58 -16.15 14.77 25.01
C PRO A 58 -17.40 15.57 24.59
N VAL A 59 -17.44 16.03 23.33
CA VAL A 59 -18.58 16.77 22.79
C VAL A 59 -19.81 15.87 22.69
N ALA A 60 -19.64 14.65 22.16
CA ALA A 60 -20.71 13.67 22.11
C ALA A 60 -21.16 13.24 23.51
N ALA A 61 -20.23 13.11 24.47
CA ALA A 61 -20.54 12.77 25.85
C ALA A 61 -21.41 13.83 26.53
N GLU A 62 -21.10 15.12 26.34
CA GLU A 62 -21.92 16.24 26.80
C GLU A 62 -23.34 16.17 26.21
N MET A 63 -23.45 15.94 24.89
CA MET A 63 -24.74 15.86 24.21
C MET A 63 -25.60 14.67 24.65
N LEU A 64 -24.97 13.55 25.00
CA LEU A 64 -25.64 12.33 25.48
C LEU A 64 -25.89 12.33 27.00
N GLY A 65 -25.36 13.32 27.72
CA GLY A 65 -25.46 13.42 29.18
C GLY A 65 -24.80 12.24 29.89
N VAL A 66 -23.70 11.71 29.36
CA VAL A 66 -22.97 10.58 29.95
C VAL A 66 -21.75 11.06 30.75
N ASN A 67 -21.38 10.29 31.77
CA ASN A 67 -20.18 10.59 32.58
C ASN A 67 -18.88 10.19 31.85
N GLU A 68 -17.72 10.54 32.41
CA GLU A 68 -16.41 10.23 31.81
C GLU A 68 -16.15 8.73 31.63
N ALA A 69 -16.62 7.89 32.56
CA ALA A 69 -16.45 6.44 32.46
C ALA A 69 -17.27 5.85 31.30
N GLU A 70 -18.46 6.40 31.05
CA GLU A 70 -19.31 6.06 29.91
C GLU A 70 -18.83 6.70 28.60
N ALA A 71 -18.13 7.84 28.64
CA ALA A 71 -17.56 8.46 27.44
C ALA A 71 -16.56 7.53 26.72
N ALA A 72 -15.83 6.70 27.48
CA ALA A 72 -14.93 5.68 26.96
C ALA A 72 -15.67 4.55 26.21
N SER A 73 -16.93 4.29 26.53
CA SER A 73 -17.76 3.28 25.86
C SER A 73 -18.57 3.82 24.67
N LEU A 74 -18.37 5.09 24.29
CA LEU A 74 -18.98 5.66 23.08
C LEU A 74 -18.44 5.01 21.81
N GLU A 75 -19.37 4.62 20.95
CA GLU A 75 -19.13 3.98 19.66
C GLU A 75 -19.54 4.92 18.53
N PHE A 76 -18.69 4.96 17.50
CA PHE A 76 -18.93 5.74 16.29
C PHE A 76 -19.31 4.74 15.19
N ALA A 77 -20.58 4.76 14.77
CA ALA A 77 -21.11 3.84 13.76
C ALA A 77 -22.43 4.37 13.18
N ALA A 78 -22.76 3.94 11.95
CA ALA A 78 -24.02 4.26 11.28
C ALA A 78 -24.38 5.77 11.30
N ASP A 79 -23.37 6.60 10.98
CA ASP A 79 -23.45 8.07 10.92
C ASP A 79 -23.85 8.71 12.27
N ALA A 80 -23.58 8.04 13.39
CA ALA A 80 -23.91 8.51 14.72
C ALA A 80 -22.87 8.10 15.77
N VAL A 81 -22.98 8.74 16.94
CA VAL A 81 -22.27 8.37 18.17
C VAL A 81 -23.30 7.86 19.18
N SER A 82 -23.09 6.67 19.72
CA SER A 82 -23.99 6.02 20.67
C SER A 82 -23.25 5.39 21.84
N VAL A 83 -23.95 5.19 22.95
CA VAL A 83 -23.41 4.42 24.09
C VAL A 83 -23.48 2.92 23.76
N ARG A 84 -22.37 2.19 23.96
CA ARG A 84 -22.32 0.74 23.73
C ARG A 84 -23.48 0.02 24.43
N GLY A 85 -24.26 -0.76 23.67
CA GLY A 85 -25.40 -1.51 24.18
C GLY A 85 -26.69 -0.70 24.38
N GLN A 86 -26.70 0.60 24.12
CA GLN A 86 -27.88 1.48 24.21
C GLN A 86 -28.07 2.27 22.92
N ALA A 87 -28.45 1.59 21.83
CA ALA A 87 -28.57 2.19 20.49
C ALA A 87 -29.56 3.38 20.41
N GLU A 88 -30.57 3.41 21.28
CA GLU A 88 -31.54 4.51 21.38
C GLU A 88 -30.91 5.82 21.88
N ARG A 89 -29.83 5.73 22.67
CA ARG A 89 -29.06 6.91 23.12
C ARG A 89 -27.98 7.21 22.10
N ARG A 90 -28.39 7.86 21.00
CA ARG A 90 -27.52 8.27 19.90
C ARG A 90 -27.68 9.74 19.56
N VAL A 91 -26.59 10.32 19.05
CA VAL A 91 -26.56 11.65 18.44
C VAL A 91 -25.95 11.53 17.05
N ALA A 92 -26.49 12.25 16.06
CA ALA A 92 -25.95 12.16 14.69
C ALA A 92 -24.52 12.72 14.66
N PHE A 93 -23.63 12.10 13.87
CA PHE A 93 -22.23 12.52 13.76
C PHE A 93 -22.13 13.97 13.28
N ALA A 94 -23.00 14.37 12.34
CA ALA A 94 -23.09 15.75 11.85
C ALA A 94 -23.43 16.75 12.97
N ASP A 95 -24.34 16.39 13.88
CA ASP A 95 -24.72 17.26 15.01
C ASP A 95 -23.58 17.38 16.03
N VAL A 96 -22.83 16.29 16.27
CA VAL A 96 -21.62 16.32 17.10
C VAL A 96 -20.58 17.25 16.48
N CYS A 97 -20.33 17.14 15.16
CA CYS A 97 -19.43 18.05 14.45
C CYS A 97 -19.89 19.51 14.51
N LYS A 98 -21.20 19.76 14.37
CA LYS A 98 -21.79 21.11 14.48
C LYS A 98 -21.60 21.69 15.87
N LYS A 99 -21.89 20.92 16.93
CA LYS A 99 -21.63 21.33 18.31
C LYS A 99 -20.13 21.56 18.55
N ALA A 100 -19.26 20.68 18.06
CA ALA A 100 -17.81 20.80 18.18
C ALA A 100 -17.28 22.10 17.56
N TYR A 101 -17.82 22.49 16.39
CA TYR A 101 -17.53 23.77 15.75
C TYR A 101 -17.88 24.96 16.66
N PHE A 102 -19.10 25.00 17.23
CA PHE A 102 -19.50 26.07 18.16
C PHE A 102 -18.71 26.04 19.48
N SER A 103 -18.29 24.87 19.93
CA SER A 103 -17.40 24.69 21.08
C SER A 103 -15.93 25.00 20.77
N ARG A 104 -15.60 25.44 19.54
CA ARG A 104 -14.24 25.78 19.09
C ARG A 104 -13.25 24.61 19.19
N VAL A 105 -13.73 23.39 19.01
CA VAL A 105 -12.91 22.19 18.94
C VAL A 105 -12.38 22.04 17.50
N SER A 106 -11.06 21.81 17.35
CA SER A 106 -10.45 21.68 16.02
C SER A 106 -10.85 20.39 15.31
N LEU A 107 -11.50 20.53 14.15
CA LEU A 107 -11.95 19.43 13.28
C LEU A 107 -10.97 19.13 12.13
N SER A 108 -9.78 19.73 12.15
CA SER A 108 -8.71 19.42 11.20
C SER A 108 -7.55 18.76 11.94
N THR A 109 -7.01 17.69 11.35
CA THR A 109 -5.83 17.03 11.89
C THR A 109 -5.03 16.38 10.78
N THR A 110 -3.74 16.22 11.05
CA THR A 110 -2.85 15.36 10.29
C THR A 110 -2.74 14.02 10.99
N GLY A 111 -2.47 12.96 10.23
CA GLY A 111 -2.10 11.64 10.75
C GLY A 111 -0.76 11.22 10.18
N PHE A 112 0.00 10.44 10.94
CA PHE A 112 1.32 9.96 10.53
C PHE A 112 1.53 8.54 11.00
N TYR A 113 2.22 7.75 10.20
CA TYR A 113 2.59 6.39 10.56
C TYR A 113 4.00 6.07 10.07
N LYS A 114 4.73 5.36 10.93
CA LYS A 114 6.05 4.79 10.63
C LYS A 114 6.05 3.34 11.11
N THR A 115 6.34 2.42 10.21
CA THR A 115 6.38 1.00 10.55
C THR A 115 7.43 0.70 11.63
N PRO A 116 7.04 0.07 12.74
CA PRO A 116 7.95 -0.14 13.87
C PRO A 116 8.85 -1.36 13.68
N GLY A 117 10.03 -1.29 14.31
CA GLY A 117 10.94 -2.43 14.47
C GLY A 117 11.58 -2.94 13.17
N ILE A 118 11.67 -2.11 12.13
CA ILE A 118 12.44 -2.40 10.91
C ILE A 118 13.87 -1.87 11.08
N HIS A 119 14.87 -2.71 10.79
CA HIS A 119 16.29 -2.34 10.77
C HIS A 119 17.09 -3.32 9.89
N TRP A 120 18.17 -2.84 9.27
CA TRP A 120 19.04 -3.66 8.44
C TRP A 120 20.49 -3.15 8.52
N ASP A 121 21.43 -4.07 8.83
CA ASP A 121 22.87 -3.81 8.80
C ASP A 121 23.44 -4.31 7.47
N TRP A 122 23.76 -3.37 6.58
CA TRP A 122 24.31 -3.66 5.25
C TRP A 122 25.70 -4.29 5.29
N ALA A 123 26.51 -3.99 6.31
CA ALA A 123 27.85 -4.56 6.41
C ALA A 123 27.81 -6.05 6.81
N LYS A 124 26.80 -6.44 7.59
CA LYS A 124 26.61 -7.82 8.06
C LYS A 124 25.61 -8.61 7.21
N GLY A 125 24.88 -7.96 6.31
CA GLY A 125 23.81 -8.57 5.53
C GLY A 125 22.70 -9.15 6.42
N GLY A 126 22.39 -8.49 7.53
CA GLY A 126 21.51 -9.05 8.56
C GLY A 126 20.66 -8.00 9.29
N GLY A 127 19.50 -8.42 9.77
CA GLY A 127 18.54 -7.58 10.47
C GLY A 127 17.10 -8.01 10.21
N ARG A 128 16.15 -7.11 10.48
CA ARG A 128 14.73 -7.30 10.20
C ARG A 128 14.25 -6.23 9.21
N PRO A 129 14.38 -6.46 7.89
CA PRO A 129 14.04 -5.47 6.87
C PRO A 129 12.52 -5.38 6.60
N PHE A 130 11.76 -6.43 6.94
CA PHE A 130 10.31 -6.50 6.72
C PHE A 130 9.56 -6.57 8.05
N HIS A 131 8.35 -5.99 8.10
CA HIS A 131 7.53 -5.97 9.31
C HIS A 131 6.81 -7.31 9.52
N TYR A 132 6.28 -7.88 8.44
CA TYR A 132 5.66 -9.20 8.35
C TYR A 132 5.88 -9.74 6.92
N PHE A 133 5.41 -10.95 6.66
CA PHE A 133 5.47 -11.59 5.35
C PHE A 133 4.06 -11.98 4.93
N SER A 134 3.72 -11.74 3.67
CA SER A 134 2.51 -12.27 3.04
C SER A 134 2.86 -13.58 2.35
N TYR A 135 1.97 -14.56 2.43
CA TYR A 135 2.18 -15.90 1.89
C TYR A 135 1.11 -16.24 0.86
N GLY A 136 1.38 -17.24 0.04
CA GLY A 136 0.38 -17.78 -0.88
C GLY A 136 0.91 -18.99 -1.62
N ALA A 137 0.00 -19.72 -2.24
CA ALA A 137 0.29 -20.83 -3.13
C ALA A 137 -0.66 -20.76 -4.33
N SER A 138 -0.15 -21.18 -5.49
CA SER A 138 -0.94 -21.31 -6.71
C SER A 138 -0.64 -22.63 -7.40
N VAL A 139 -1.67 -23.25 -7.97
CA VAL A 139 -1.58 -24.46 -8.79
C VAL A 139 -2.23 -24.16 -10.12
N SER A 140 -1.53 -24.45 -11.21
CA SER A 140 -2.02 -24.21 -12.57
C SER A 140 -2.07 -25.52 -13.35
N GLU A 141 -3.23 -25.80 -13.94
CA GLU A 141 -3.42 -26.88 -14.90
C GLU A 141 -3.21 -26.31 -16.31
N VAL A 142 -2.29 -26.90 -17.07
CA VAL A 142 -1.93 -26.43 -18.41
C VAL A 142 -1.98 -27.57 -19.42
N GLU A 143 -2.43 -27.25 -20.61
CA GLU A 143 -2.43 -28.13 -21.78
C GLU A 143 -1.35 -27.63 -22.74
N VAL A 144 -0.51 -28.52 -23.26
CA VAL A 144 0.58 -28.20 -24.19
C VAL A 144 0.48 -29.10 -25.41
N ASP A 145 0.47 -28.49 -26.59
CA ASP A 145 0.57 -29.19 -27.86
C ASP A 145 2.01 -29.70 -28.05
N GLY A 146 2.16 -31.03 -28.09
CA GLY A 146 3.46 -31.68 -28.21
C GLY A 146 4.17 -31.49 -29.56
N TYR A 147 3.46 -31.03 -30.59
CA TYR A 147 4.04 -30.72 -31.91
C TYR A 147 4.42 -29.25 -32.04
N THR A 148 3.53 -28.34 -31.65
CA THR A 148 3.74 -26.88 -31.85
C THR A 148 4.39 -26.17 -30.66
N GLY A 149 4.34 -26.78 -29.47
CA GLY A 149 4.75 -26.13 -28.21
C GLY A 149 3.77 -25.05 -27.73
N MET A 150 2.65 -24.84 -28.44
CA MET A 150 1.60 -23.94 -27.97
C MET A 150 0.98 -24.48 -26.69
N HIS A 151 0.70 -23.59 -25.75
CA HIS A 151 0.11 -23.95 -24.47
C HIS A 151 -1.13 -23.11 -24.15
N ARG A 152 -2.00 -23.70 -23.33
CA ARG A 152 -3.20 -23.05 -22.79
C ARG A 152 -3.35 -23.40 -21.31
N VAL A 153 -3.53 -22.38 -20.48
CA VAL A 153 -3.92 -22.58 -19.08
C VAL A 153 -5.41 -22.95 -19.03
N ARG A 154 -5.73 -24.08 -18.41
CA ARG A 154 -7.09 -24.63 -18.27
C ARG A 154 -7.76 -24.14 -17.01
N ARG A 155 -7.01 -24.14 -15.91
CA ARG A 155 -7.49 -23.81 -14.57
C ARG A 155 -6.33 -23.32 -13.70
N VAL A 156 -6.66 -22.44 -12.77
CA VAL A 156 -5.75 -21.95 -11.74
C VAL A 156 -6.49 -21.93 -10.41
N ASP A 157 -5.89 -22.50 -9.38
CA ASP A 157 -6.35 -22.44 -8.00
C ASP A 157 -5.32 -21.68 -7.16
N ILE A 158 -5.75 -20.63 -6.45
CA ILE A 158 -4.87 -19.76 -5.66
C ILE A 158 -5.40 -19.66 -4.24
N VAL A 159 -4.51 -19.82 -3.28
CA VAL A 159 -4.71 -19.39 -1.89
C VAL A 159 -3.68 -18.31 -1.61
N HIS A 160 -4.12 -17.16 -1.11
CA HIS A 160 -3.24 -16.04 -0.81
C HIS A 160 -3.62 -15.45 0.55
N ASP A 161 -2.64 -15.33 1.44
CA ASP A 161 -2.78 -14.68 2.73
C ASP A 161 -2.68 -13.16 2.55
N VAL A 162 -3.83 -12.50 2.75
CA VAL A 162 -3.97 -11.03 2.72
C VAL A 162 -4.21 -10.46 4.12
N GLY A 163 -4.06 -11.26 5.17
CA GLY A 163 -4.46 -10.90 6.53
C GLY A 163 -5.95 -10.53 6.61
N ASP A 164 -6.26 -9.50 7.40
CA ASP A 164 -7.60 -8.93 7.49
C ASP A 164 -7.86 -7.99 6.30
N SER A 165 -8.44 -8.55 5.24
CA SER A 165 -8.76 -7.82 4.01
C SER A 165 -9.52 -6.51 4.26
N LEU A 166 -9.00 -5.42 3.69
CA LEU A 166 -9.68 -4.12 3.70
C LEU A 166 -10.83 -4.06 2.69
N ASN A 167 -10.69 -4.74 1.56
CA ASN A 167 -11.73 -4.90 0.55
C ASN A 167 -11.48 -6.19 -0.24
N PRO A 168 -12.24 -7.26 0.04
CA PRO A 168 -12.02 -8.57 -0.59
C PRO A 168 -12.13 -8.55 -2.11
N GLY A 169 -12.95 -7.65 -2.68
CA GLY A 169 -13.10 -7.52 -4.12
C GLY A 169 -11.85 -6.93 -4.79
N ILE A 170 -11.21 -5.94 -4.16
CA ILE A 170 -9.97 -5.35 -4.67
C ILE A 170 -8.82 -6.35 -4.52
N ASP A 171 -8.73 -7.01 -3.37
CA ASP A 171 -7.65 -7.97 -3.10
C ASP A 171 -7.73 -9.14 -4.08
N ARG A 172 -8.94 -9.66 -4.32
CA ARG A 172 -9.17 -10.68 -5.35
C ARG A 172 -8.73 -10.20 -6.74
N GLY A 173 -9.10 -8.99 -7.15
CA GLY A 173 -8.69 -8.44 -8.44
C GLY A 173 -7.18 -8.26 -8.56
N GLN A 174 -6.48 -7.88 -7.48
CA GLN A 174 -5.01 -7.80 -7.44
C GLN A 174 -4.37 -9.18 -7.58
N ILE A 175 -4.89 -10.20 -6.89
CA ILE A 175 -4.39 -11.58 -6.98
C ILE A 175 -4.59 -12.13 -8.39
N GLU A 176 -5.78 -11.97 -8.96
CA GLU A 176 -6.11 -12.41 -10.32
C GLU A 176 -5.23 -11.70 -11.37
N GLY A 177 -5.11 -10.37 -11.27
CA GLY A 177 -4.27 -9.58 -12.16
C GLY A 177 -2.79 -9.90 -12.05
N GLY A 178 -2.28 -10.04 -10.83
CA GLY A 178 -0.89 -10.40 -10.56
C GLY A 178 -0.53 -11.79 -11.08
N PHE A 179 -1.44 -12.76 -10.96
CA PHE A 179 -1.25 -14.08 -11.55
C PHE A 179 -1.15 -14.00 -13.08
N VAL A 180 -2.09 -13.31 -13.74
CA VAL A 180 -2.08 -13.18 -15.21
C VAL A 180 -0.83 -12.45 -15.70
N GLN A 181 -0.38 -11.42 -14.97
CA GLN A 181 0.86 -10.72 -15.28
C GLN A 181 2.09 -11.63 -15.13
N GLY A 182 2.19 -12.39 -14.03
CA GLY A 182 3.28 -13.36 -13.84
C GLY A 182 3.28 -14.48 -14.88
N MET A 183 2.10 -14.93 -15.30
CA MET A 183 1.94 -15.88 -16.40
C MET A 183 2.47 -15.28 -17.71
N GLY A 184 2.08 -14.05 -18.04
CA GLY A 184 2.60 -13.33 -19.22
C GLY A 184 4.12 -13.23 -19.20
N TRP A 185 4.68 -12.80 -18.07
CA TRP A 185 6.12 -12.68 -17.85
C TRP A 185 6.90 -13.96 -18.18
N LEU A 186 6.42 -15.11 -17.73
CA LEU A 186 7.13 -16.38 -17.88
C LEU A 186 6.82 -17.14 -19.17
N THR A 187 5.85 -16.70 -19.97
CA THR A 187 5.38 -17.46 -21.14
C THR A 187 5.37 -16.69 -22.45
N ARG A 188 5.24 -15.36 -22.42
CA ARG A 188 4.99 -14.54 -23.62
C ARG A 188 5.84 -13.29 -23.69
N GLU A 189 6.16 -12.69 -22.55
CA GLU A 189 6.89 -11.43 -22.49
C GLU A 189 8.39 -11.69 -22.61
N GLU A 190 8.89 -11.62 -23.85
CA GLU A 190 10.30 -11.82 -24.16
C GLU A 190 10.92 -10.52 -24.67
N LEU A 191 11.89 -9.98 -23.92
CA LEU A 191 12.67 -8.83 -24.36
C LEU A 191 13.83 -9.32 -25.23
N LYS A 192 13.79 -8.97 -26.52
CA LYS A 192 14.87 -9.23 -27.48
C LYS A 192 15.61 -7.95 -27.80
N TRP A 193 16.92 -7.99 -27.62
CA TRP A 193 17.81 -6.93 -28.07
C TRP A 193 18.55 -7.40 -29.31
N ASP A 194 18.55 -6.55 -30.34
CA ASP A 194 19.43 -6.75 -31.48
C ASP A 194 20.90 -6.61 -31.03
N ALA A 195 21.81 -7.26 -31.75
CA ALA A 195 23.24 -7.17 -31.49
C ALA A 195 23.73 -5.71 -31.46
N SER A 196 23.19 -4.84 -32.32
CA SER A 196 23.50 -3.41 -32.33
C SER A 196 23.09 -2.70 -31.04
N VAL A 197 21.97 -3.08 -30.42
CA VAL A 197 21.52 -2.49 -29.16
C VAL A 197 22.36 -3.00 -27.98
N ARG A 198 22.78 -4.27 -28.01
CA ARG A 198 23.73 -4.81 -27.03
C ARG A 198 25.07 -4.07 -27.08
N GLU A 199 25.63 -3.88 -28.27
CA GLU A 199 26.88 -3.13 -28.42
C GLU A 199 26.70 -1.67 -28.04
N ALA A 200 25.58 -1.02 -28.41
CA ALA A 200 25.28 0.35 -27.99
C ALA A 200 25.20 0.50 -26.46
N ILE A 201 24.61 -0.48 -25.74
CA ILE A 201 24.60 -0.48 -24.26
C ILE A 201 26.02 -0.66 -23.72
N ARG A 202 26.83 -1.55 -24.30
CA ARG A 202 28.23 -1.74 -23.89
C ARG A 202 29.05 -0.49 -24.12
N ASP A 203 28.94 0.15 -25.28
CA ASP A 203 29.61 1.41 -25.61
C ASP A 203 29.16 2.54 -24.67
N ALA A 204 27.85 2.64 -24.40
CA ALA A 204 27.33 3.61 -23.43
C ALA A 204 27.91 3.38 -22.03
N VAL A 205 28.00 2.14 -21.57
CA VAL A 205 28.62 1.78 -20.28
C VAL A 205 30.14 2.06 -20.29
N ALA A 206 30.83 1.79 -21.41
CA ALA A 206 32.25 2.05 -21.59
C ALA A 206 32.59 3.56 -21.61
N ASN A 207 31.61 4.43 -21.77
CA ASN A 207 31.82 5.89 -21.68
C ASN A 207 31.73 6.43 -20.24
N PHE A 208 31.33 5.63 -19.26
CA PHE A 208 31.47 5.99 -17.85
C PHE A 208 32.91 5.72 -17.38
N GLY A 209 33.47 6.61 -16.55
CA GLY A 209 34.86 6.52 -16.08
C GLY A 209 35.87 6.97 -17.16
N VAL A 210 37.04 6.33 -17.20
CA VAL A 210 38.07 6.59 -18.23
C VAL A 210 37.58 6.11 -19.60
N PRO A 211 37.42 6.96 -20.63
CA PRO A 211 36.83 6.57 -21.91
C PRO A 211 37.47 5.32 -22.55
N GLY A 212 36.63 4.38 -23.00
CA GLY A 212 37.05 3.14 -23.69
C GLY A 212 37.25 1.93 -22.77
N GLY A 213 37.49 0.76 -23.37
CA GLY A 213 37.67 -0.53 -22.68
C GLY A 213 36.55 -1.53 -22.98
N GLU A 214 36.82 -2.82 -22.75
CA GLU A 214 35.84 -3.89 -22.99
C GLU A 214 34.88 -4.02 -21.81
N VAL A 215 33.56 -3.96 -22.09
CA VAL A 215 32.51 -4.17 -21.09
C VAL A 215 31.85 -5.53 -21.34
N LEU A 216 32.18 -6.50 -20.50
CA LEU A 216 31.52 -7.80 -20.51
C LEU A 216 30.12 -7.68 -19.90
N LEU A 217 29.14 -7.51 -20.77
CA LEU A 217 27.73 -7.50 -20.43
C LEU A 217 27.00 -8.61 -21.18
N ALA A 218 26.34 -9.51 -20.45
CA ALA A 218 25.55 -10.60 -21.02
C ALA A 218 24.32 -10.06 -21.78
N SER A 219 23.74 -10.86 -22.67
CA SER A 219 22.52 -10.51 -23.38
C SER A 219 21.48 -11.63 -23.21
N PRO A 220 20.28 -11.33 -22.70
CA PRO A 220 19.85 -10.01 -22.20
C PRO A 220 20.54 -9.60 -20.89
N ALA A 221 20.75 -8.29 -20.68
CA ALA A 221 21.25 -7.75 -19.42
C ALA A 221 20.10 -7.17 -18.61
N THR A 222 20.03 -7.49 -17.32
CA THR A 222 19.08 -6.83 -16.42
C THR A 222 19.55 -5.40 -16.10
N GLY A 223 18.63 -4.55 -15.62
CA GLY A 223 18.97 -3.19 -15.19
C GLY A 223 20.02 -3.16 -14.07
N GLU A 224 19.99 -4.15 -13.17
CA GLU A 224 20.97 -4.31 -12.10
C GLU A 224 22.36 -4.66 -12.64
N ALA A 225 22.44 -5.52 -13.66
CA ALA A 225 23.71 -5.86 -14.29
C ALA A 225 24.33 -4.65 -15.01
N ILE A 226 23.49 -3.84 -15.68
CA ILE A 226 23.92 -2.57 -16.30
C ILE A 226 24.39 -1.59 -15.23
N PHE A 227 23.63 -1.41 -14.15
CA PHE A 227 23.99 -0.53 -13.05
C PHE A 227 25.31 -0.95 -12.38
N ALA A 228 25.49 -2.24 -12.11
CA ALA A 228 26.72 -2.78 -11.54
C ALA A 228 27.93 -2.54 -12.46
N ALA A 229 27.76 -2.71 -13.77
CA ALA A 229 28.82 -2.44 -14.75
C ALA A 229 29.21 -0.96 -14.76
N VAL A 230 28.23 -0.03 -14.72
CA VAL A 230 28.49 1.42 -14.61
C VAL A 230 29.22 1.75 -13.30
N GLN A 231 28.79 1.20 -12.18
CA GLN A 231 29.44 1.43 -10.88
C GLN A 231 30.87 0.88 -10.84
N GLY A 232 31.14 -0.24 -11.50
CA GLY A 232 32.50 -0.76 -11.66
C GLY A 232 33.39 0.21 -12.44
N ARG A 233 32.86 0.77 -13.53
CA ARG A 233 33.56 1.74 -14.39
C ARG A 233 33.86 3.07 -13.71
N LEU A 234 32.97 3.55 -12.84
CA LEU A 234 33.19 4.79 -12.08
C LEU A 234 34.25 4.66 -10.97
N LYS A 235 34.68 3.43 -10.65
CA LYS A 235 35.71 3.16 -9.62
C LYS A 235 37.12 3.02 -10.20
N THR A 236 37.25 2.94 -11.53
CA THR A 236 38.51 2.89 -12.31
C THR A 236 38.82 4.23 -12.93
#